data_AF-M3HJH5-F1
#
_entry.id   AF-M3HJH5-F1
#
_cell.length_a   1.000
_cell.length_b   1.000
_cell.length_c   1.000
_cell.angle_alpha   90.00
_cell.angle_beta   90.00
_cell.angle_gamma   90.00
#
_symmetry.space_group_name_H-M   'P 1'
#
loop_
_entity.id
_entity.type
_entity.pdbx_description
1 polymer ?
#
loop_
_entity_poly.entity_id
_entity_poly.type
_entity_poly.pdbx_seq_one_letter_code
_entity_poly.pdbx_strand_id
1 'polypeptide(L)'
;MRQINPVDGSLLGHKISHALIASLPFNIESVYDYRIDQNALILPGSVKELSAVSIIEHFDASNFKHFPQLTSLTLRGVVFKENDFGNLPDGLRNLTLVRSLVIDTTEVILNAPQGLTSLNISHFKHVLTGSERCHDFTFDITQLSNLKSMKISGVGLTSLENLQMPKSV
;
A
#
# COMPACT_ATOMS: atom_id res chain seq x y z
N MET A 1 -28.67 20.50 -30.09
CA MET A 1 -28.02 19.33 -29.47
C MET A 1 -26.52 19.53 -29.58
N ARG A 2 -25.79 19.70 -28.48
CA ARG A 2 -24.33 19.80 -28.50
C ARG A 2 -23.75 18.41 -28.24
N GLN A 3 -23.00 17.92 -29.20
CA GLN A 3 -22.27 16.66 -29.15
C GLN A 3 -21.12 16.83 -28.17
N ILE A 4 -21.10 16.03 -27.10
CA ILE A 4 -20.02 16.01 -26.12
C ILE A 4 -19.05 14.93 -26.59
N ASN A 5 -17.85 15.34 -27.02
CA ASN A 5 -16.78 14.39 -27.36
C ASN A 5 -16.25 13.73 -26.09
N PRO A 6 -15.90 12.42 -26.13
CA PRO A 6 -15.25 11.75 -25.02
C PRO A 6 -13.85 12.35 -24.83
N VAL A 7 -13.53 12.76 -23.60
CA VAL A 7 -12.20 13.27 -23.26
C VAL A 7 -11.26 12.07 -23.15
N ASP A 8 -10.20 12.13 -23.95
CA ASP A 8 -9.14 11.13 -24.05
C ASP A 8 -8.49 10.86 -22.68
N GLY A 9 -8.25 9.57 -22.39
CA GLY A 9 -7.83 9.04 -21.09
C GLY A 9 -6.37 9.30 -20.71
N SER A 10 -5.90 10.54 -20.83
CA SER A 10 -4.57 10.95 -20.37
C SER A 10 -4.65 12.23 -19.55
N LEU A 11 -4.90 12.09 -18.25
CA LEU A 11 -4.61 13.12 -17.26
C LEU A 11 -3.17 12.93 -16.76
N LEU A 12 -2.20 12.86 -17.68
CA LEU A 12 -0.78 12.89 -17.33
C LEU A 12 -0.38 14.34 -17.00
N GLY A 13 -0.18 14.62 -15.71
CA GLY A 13 0.62 15.77 -15.27
C GLY A 13 -0.13 17.00 -14.73
N HIS A 14 -1.46 16.99 -14.64
CA HIS A 14 -2.20 18.10 -14.02
C HIS A 14 -2.51 17.84 -12.55
N LYS A 15 -2.20 18.82 -11.71
CA LYS A 15 -2.47 18.88 -10.27
C LYS A 15 -3.98 18.70 -10.02
N ILE A 16 -4.43 17.46 -9.85
CA ILE A 16 -5.84 17.18 -9.57
C ILE A 16 -6.12 17.61 -8.13
N SER A 17 -6.72 18.78 -7.95
CA SER A 17 -7.20 19.24 -6.63
C SER A 17 -8.29 18.32 -6.10
N HIS A 18 -8.48 18.22 -4.78
CA HIS A 18 -9.56 17.44 -4.16
C HIS A 18 -10.96 17.75 -4.72
N ALA A 19 -11.20 19.00 -5.13
CA ALA A 19 -12.44 19.42 -5.77
C ALA A 19 -12.70 18.71 -7.11
N LEU A 20 -11.65 18.38 -7.87
CA LEU A 20 -11.78 17.57 -9.09
C LEU A 20 -12.04 16.10 -8.78
N ILE A 21 -11.54 15.58 -7.65
CA ILE A 21 -11.67 14.17 -7.29
C ILE A 21 -13.10 13.82 -6.88
N ALA A 22 -13.77 14.71 -6.12
CA ALA A 22 -15.19 14.58 -5.79
C ALA A 22 -16.12 14.68 -7.03
N SER A 23 -15.62 15.24 -8.13
CA SER A 23 -16.33 15.33 -9.42
C SER A 23 -15.95 14.23 -10.42
N LEU A 24 -15.09 13.28 -10.01
CA LEU A 24 -14.72 12.16 -10.88
C LEU A 24 -15.94 11.30 -11.18
N PRO A 25 -16.12 10.85 -12.43
CA PRO A 25 -17.23 9.98 -12.77
C PRO A 25 -17.15 8.67 -11.97
N PHE A 26 -18.32 8.17 -11.54
CA PHE A 26 -18.48 6.99 -10.67
C PHE A 26 -17.94 5.67 -11.26
N ASN A 27 -17.42 5.67 -12.47
CA ASN A 27 -16.91 4.51 -13.20
C ASN A 27 -15.37 4.46 -13.28
N ILE A 28 -14.66 5.34 -12.56
CA ILE A 28 -13.19 5.27 -12.52
C ILE A 28 -12.75 4.07 -11.69
N GLU A 29 -12.02 3.18 -12.35
CA GLU A 29 -11.49 1.95 -11.73
C GLU A 29 -10.01 2.06 -11.40
N SER A 30 -9.27 2.98 -12.02
CA SER A 30 -7.83 3.13 -11.79
C SER A 30 -7.46 4.59 -11.57
N VAL A 31 -6.70 4.86 -10.51
CA VAL A 31 -6.17 6.19 -10.18
C VAL A 31 -4.67 6.06 -9.93
N TYR A 32 -3.88 6.84 -10.67
CA TYR A 32 -2.43 6.85 -10.53
C TYR A 32 -1.94 8.23 -10.06
N ASP A 33 -0.82 8.23 -9.36
CA ASP A 33 -0.17 9.41 -8.78
C ASP A 33 -1.10 10.27 -7.89
N TYR A 34 -2.03 9.61 -7.18
CA TYR A 34 -2.91 10.25 -6.21
C TYR A 34 -2.07 10.87 -5.09
N ARG A 35 -2.28 12.16 -4.81
CA ARG A 35 -1.55 12.84 -3.73
C ARG A 35 -2.32 12.71 -2.43
N ILE A 36 -1.70 12.11 -1.42
CA ILE A 36 -2.20 12.11 -0.05
C ILE A 36 -1.61 13.33 0.65
N ASP A 37 -2.42 14.36 0.86
CA ASP A 37 -2.05 15.58 1.59
C ASP A 37 -3.00 15.89 2.76
N GLN A 38 -3.93 14.98 3.04
CA GLN A 38 -4.84 14.99 4.18
C GLN A 38 -5.12 13.56 4.66
N ASN A 39 -5.67 13.43 5.87
CA ASN A 39 -5.97 12.13 6.49
C ASN A 39 -7.19 11.40 5.91
N ALA A 40 -7.80 11.91 4.84
CA ALA A 40 -8.98 11.31 4.21
C ALA A 40 -8.72 11.06 2.72
N LEU A 41 -9.04 9.85 2.26
CA LEU A 41 -9.06 9.53 0.84
C LEU A 41 -10.43 9.91 0.27
N ILE A 42 -10.43 10.83 -0.69
CA ILE A 42 -11.63 11.14 -1.46
C ILE A 42 -11.43 10.42 -2.78
N LEU A 43 -12.11 9.30 -3.00
CA LEU A 43 -12.04 8.52 -4.23
C LEU A 43 -13.41 7.85 -4.45
N PRO A 44 -13.81 7.57 -5.70
CA PRO A 44 -15.03 6.80 -5.94
C PRO A 44 -14.85 5.36 -5.45
N GLY A 45 -15.91 4.76 -4.90
CA GLY A 45 -15.88 3.38 -4.39
C GLY A 45 -15.62 2.31 -5.47
N SER A 46 -15.67 2.69 -6.75
CA SER A 46 -15.35 1.86 -7.91
C SER A 46 -13.86 1.64 -8.14
N VAL A 47 -12.97 2.37 -7.43
CA VAL A 47 -11.52 2.23 -7.64
C VAL A 47 -11.06 0.84 -7.28
N LYS A 48 -10.46 0.17 -8.26
CA LYS A 48 -9.82 -1.15 -8.18
C LYS A 48 -8.32 -1.05 -8.09
N GLU A 49 -7.73 0.00 -8.65
CA GLU A 49 -6.28 0.23 -8.65
C GLU A 49 -5.93 1.64 -8.19
N LEU A 50 -5.08 1.73 -7.18
CA LEU A 50 -4.62 3.01 -6.64
C LEU A 50 -3.09 3.04 -6.58
N SER A 51 -2.48 4.03 -7.21
CA SER A 51 -1.10 4.45 -6.94
C SER A 51 -1.13 5.82 -6.28
N ALA A 52 -0.57 5.93 -5.08
CA ALA A 52 -0.57 7.14 -4.28
C ALA A 52 0.81 7.50 -3.75
N VAL A 53 1.02 8.81 -3.60
CA VAL A 53 2.22 9.42 -3.01
C VAL A 53 1.78 10.29 -1.85
N SER A 54 2.31 10.04 -0.65
CA SER A 54 2.06 10.92 0.49
C SER A 54 3.07 12.05 0.54
N ILE A 55 2.57 13.22 0.92
CA ILE A 55 3.39 14.36 1.34
C ILE A 55 3.17 14.71 2.81
N ILE A 56 2.32 13.95 3.51
CA ILE A 56 2.12 14.05 4.95
C ILE A 56 2.87 12.91 5.64
N GLU A 57 3.39 13.19 6.83
CA GLU A 57 4.15 12.23 7.63
C GLU A 57 3.25 11.16 8.25
N HIS A 58 1.99 11.49 8.52
CA HIS A 58 1.04 10.59 9.16
C HIS A 58 -0.21 10.49 8.32
N PHE A 59 -0.55 9.28 7.90
CA PHE A 59 -1.78 8.97 7.18
C PHE A 59 -2.50 7.83 7.91
N ASP A 60 -3.82 7.94 8.06
CA ASP A 60 -4.61 6.88 8.66
C ASP A 60 -4.93 5.80 7.62
N ALA A 61 -4.25 4.66 7.71
CA ALA A 61 -4.46 3.53 6.82
C ALA A 61 -5.88 2.94 6.90
N SER A 62 -6.66 3.22 7.96
CA SER A 62 -8.05 2.78 8.09
C SER A 62 -8.94 3.20 6.91
N ASN A 63 -8.59 4.31 6.24
CA ASN A 63 -9.25 4.78 5.03
C ASN A 63 -9.32 3.73 3.92
N PHE A 64 -8.35 2.81 3.82
CA PHE A 64 -8.34 1.79 2.76
C PHE A 64 -9.49 0.79 2.90
N LYS A 65 -10.04 0.58 4.10
CA LYS A 65 -11.21 -0.31 4.31
C LYS A 65 -12.46 0.16 3.56
N HIS A 66 -12.55 1.46 3.24
CA HIS A 66 -13.68 2.04 2.53
C HIS A 66 -13.66 1.81 1.01
N PHE A 67 -12.63 1.17 0.47
CA PHE A 67 -12.49 0.84 -0.95
C PHE A 67 -12.55 -0.67 -1.17
N PRO A 68 -13.72 -1.32 -1.04
CA PRO A 68 -13.84 -2.77 -1.09
C PRO A 68 -13.51 -3.38 -2.46
N GLN A 69 -13.53 -2.56 -3.53
CA GLN A 69 -13.16 -3.00 -4.87
C GLN A 69 -11.65 -2.92 -5.13
N LEU A 70 -10.87 -2.35 -4.22
CA LEU A 70 -9.44 -2.16 -4.40
C LEU A 70 -8.71 -3.51 -4.39
N THR A 71 -8.14 -3.85 -5.54
CA THR A 71 -7.39 -5.08 -5.77
C THR A 71 -5.89 -4.84 -5.91
N SER A 72 -5.49 -3.61 -6.24
CA SER A 72 -4.09 -3.21 -6.41
C SER A 72 -3.81 -1.89 -5.71
N LEU A 73 -2.79 -1.86 -4.86
CA LEU A 73 -2.39 -0.67 -4.10
C LEU A 73 -0.87 -0.46 -4.22
N THR A 74 -0.48 0.73 -4.64
CA THR A 74 0.90 1.22 -4.61
C THR A 74 0.98 2.47 -3.75
N LEU A 75 1.80 2.44 -2.70
CA LEU A 75 2.03 3.57 -1.79
C LEU A 75 3.49 3.99 -1.80
N ARG A 76 3.74 5.28 -2.03
CA ARG A 76 5.08 5.88 -1.97
C ARG A 76 5.16 6.95 -0.90
N GLY A 77 6.14 6.82 0.00
CA GLY A 77 6.38 7.80 1.06
C GLY A 77 5.26 7.94 2.08
N VAL A 78 4.35 6.96 2.16
CA VAL A 78 3.30 6.90 3.17
C VAL A 78 3.85 6.16 4.36
N VAL A 79 3.91 6.75 5.56
CA VAL A 79 4.27 5.96 6.75
C VAL A 79 3.19 4.91 6.97
N PHE A 80 3.57 3.64 6.81
CA PHE A 80 2.72 2.47 6.93
C PHE A 80 3.36 1.56 7.97
N LYS A 81 2.65 1.23 9.04
CA LYS A 81 3.13 0.38 10.13
C LYS A 81 2.71 -1.08 9.94
N GLU A 82 3.32 -1.98 10.68
CA GLU A 82 2.97 -3.41 10.68
C GLU A 82 1.48 -3.66 11.01
N ASN A 83 0.89 -2.86 11.88
CA ASN A 83 -0.53 -2.97 12.21
C ASN A 83 -1.48 -2.42 11.13
N ASP A 84 -0.98 -1.61 10.20
CA ASP A 84 -1.81 -1.01 9.14
C ASP A 84 -2.24 -2.00 8.07
N PHE A 85 -1.58 -3.17 7.98
CA PHE A 85 -1.95 -4.21 7.03
C PHE A 85 -3.38 -4.73 7.27
N GLY A 86 -3.84 -4.74 8.52
CA GLY A 86 -5.22 -5.10 8.90
C GLY A 86 -6.27 -4.07 8.46
N ASN A 87 -5.82 -2.94 7.89
CA ASN A 87 -6.68 -1.92 7.31
C ASN A 87 -6.83 -2.02 5.78
N LEU A 88 -6.13 -2.96 5.16
CA LEU A 88 -6.28 -3.23 3.74
C LEU A 88 -7.58 -3.99 3.46
N PRO A 89 -8.24 -3.75 2.32
CA PRO A 89 -9.47 -4.44 1.96
C PRO A 89 -9.22 -5.92 1.67
N ASP A 90 -10.15 -6.79 2.05
CA ASP A 90 -10.04 -8.26 1.90
C ASP A 90 -9.77 -8.71 0.45
N GLY A 91 -10.26 -7.93 -0.52
CA GLY A 91 -10.07 -8.19 -1.95
C GLY A 91 -8.68 -7.85 -2.51
N LEU A 92 -7.79 -7.24 -1.71
CA LEU A 92 -6.48 -6.79 -2.19
C LEU A 92 -5.61 -7.97 -2.63
N ARG A 93 -5.11 -7.91 -3.87
CA ARG A 93 -4.29 -8.94 -4.51
C ARG A 93 -2.84 -8.51 -4.69
N ASN A 94 -2.60 -7.22 -4.88
CA ASN A 94 -1.28 -6.66 -5.14
C ASN A 94 -1.00 -5.48 -4.21
N LEU A 95 0.12 -5.55 -3.49
CA LEU A 95 0.57 -4.47 -2.61
C LEU A 95 2.02 -4.10 -2.94
N THR A 96 2.24 -2.82 -3.25
CA THR A 96 3.57 -2.24 -3.41
C THR A 96 3.77 -1.09 -2.42
N LEU A 97 4.76 -1.20 -1.54
CA LEU A 97 5.17 -0.20 -0.58
C LEU A 97 6.58 0.30 -0.93
N VAL A 98 6.74 1.59 -1.22
CA VAL A 98 8.03 2.21 -1.58
C VAL A 98 8.37 3.31 -0.59
N ARG A 99 9.42 3.10 0.22
CA ARG A 99 9.79 4.02 1.32
C ARG A 99 8.62 4.32 2.25
N SER A 100 7.73 3.34 2.40
CA SER A 100 6.46 3.51 3.11
C SER A 100 6.43 2.72 4.41
N LEU A 101 6.94 1.48 4.41
CA LEU A 101 6.93 0.64 5.59
C LEU A 101 7.89 1.15 6.67
N VAL A 102 7.37 1.38 7.86
CA VAL A 102 8.12 1.64 9.09
C VAL A 102 7.83 0.52 10.07
N ILE A 103 8.89 -0.10 10.59
CA ILE A 103 8.80 -1.16 11.61
C ILE A 103 9.45 -0.61 12.88
N ASP A 104 8.79 -0.77 14.03
CA ASP A 104 9.31 -0.39 15.35
C ASP A 104 9.39 -1.60 16.33
N THR A 105 9.29 -2.82 15.78
CA THR A 105 9.37 -4.10 16.50
C THR A 105 10.45 -5.01 15.90
N THR A 106 10.93 -6.00 16.66
CA THR A 106 11.81 -7.08 16.18
C THR A 106 11.04 -8.25 15.56
N GLU A 107 9.76 -8.39 15.87
CA GLU A 107 8.91 -9.46 15.36
C GLU A 107 7.76 -8.84 14.56
N VAL A 108 7.80 -9.03 13.24
CA VAL A 108 6.80 -8.50 12.31
C VAL A 108 5.90 -9.64 11.86
N ILE A 109 4.62 -9.54 12.21
CA ILE A 109 3.55 -10.39 11.69
C ILE A 109 2.66 -9.52 10.83
N LEU A 110 2.62 -9.79 9.52
CA LEU A 110 1.80 -8.99 8.61
C LEU A 110 0.34 -9.46 8.60
N ASN A 111 -0.55 -8.72 9.26
CA ASN A 111 -1.99 -8.97 9.18
C ASN A 111 -2.59 -8.50 7.83
N ALA A 112 -2.05 -8.97 6.71
CA ALA A 112 -2.49 -8.61 5.37
C ALA A 112 -3.64 -9.52 4.88
N PRO A 113 -4.41 -9.08 3.87
CA PRO A 113 -5.50 -9.87 3.31
C PRO A 113 -5.03 -11.25 2.81
N GLN A 114 -5.75 -12.31 3.18
CA GLN A 114 -5.40 -13.69 2.79
C GLN A 114 -5.34 -13.87 1.26
N GLY A 115 -6.08 -13.04 0.51
CA GLY A 115 -6.10 -13.05 -0.95
C GLY A 115 -4.86 -12.46 -1.61
N LEU A 116 -3.90 -11.90 -0.86
CA LEU A 116 -2.72 -11.23 -1.40
C LEU A 116 -1.84 -12.21 -2.21
N THR A 117 -1.61 -11.89 -3.47
CA THR A 117 -0.82 -12.70 -4.41
C THR A 117 0.54 -12.12 -4.72
N SER A 118 0.71 -10.81 -4.55
CA SER A 118 1.97 -10.09 -4.76
C SER A 118 2.23 -9.08 -3.65
N LEU A 119 3.43 -9.15 -3.06
CA LEU A 119 3.91 -8.22 -2.06
C LEU A 119 5.29 -7.69 -2.45
N ASN A 120 5.38 -6.38 -2.66
CA ASN A 120 6.63 -5.69 -2.97
C ASN A 120 6.87 -4.58 -1.95
N ILE A 121 7.90 -4.74 -1.13
CA ILE A 121 8.30 -3.78 -0.09
C ILE A 121 9.71 -3.33 -0.43
N SER A 122 9.90 -2.03 -0.61
CA SER A 122 11.20 -1.46 -0.95
C SER A 122 11.56 -0.29 -0.06
N HIS A 123 12.80 -0.29 0.40
CA HIS A 123 13.39 0.74 1.26
C HIS A 123 12.57 0.99 2.54
N PHE A 124 12.15 -0.07 3.24
CA PHE A 124 11.51 0.10 4.54
C PHE A 124 12.50 0.66 5.58
N LYS A 125 11.97 1.31 6.62
CA LYS A 125 12.75 1.89 7.72
C LYS A 125 12.50 1.08 8.99
N HIS A 126 13.55 0.60 9.64
CA HIS A 126 13.48 -0.04 10.95
C HIS A 126 13.92 0.96 12.02
N VAL A 127 13.06 1.23 13.01
CA VAL A 127 13.26 2.30 14.00
C VAL A 127 13.20 1.69 15.40
N LEU A 128 14.21 0.88 15.76
CA LEU A 128 14.41 0.48 17.16
C LEU A 128 15.30 1.51 17.85
N THR A 129 14.73 2.24 18.81
CA THR A 129 15.51 3.10 19.70
C THR A 129 15.98 2.27 20.89
N GLY A 130 17.26 1.84 20.90
CA GLY A 130 17.88 1.46 22.18
C GLY A 130 18.86 0.27 22.26
N SER A 131 19.24 -0.43 21.19
CA SER A 131 20.28 -1.45 21.32
C SER A 131 21.07 -1.71 20.04
N GLU A 132 22.40 -1.81 20.19
CA GLU A 132 23.40 -1.90 19.13
C GLU A 132 23.42 -3.23 18.35
N ARG A 133 22.32 -4.00 18.35
CA ARG A 133 22.23 -5.27 17.60
C ARG A 133 20.84 -5.49 17.06
N CYS A 134 20.37 -4.55 16.25
CA CYS A 134 19.19 -4.69 15.43
C CYS A 134 19.48 -5.57 14.19
N HIS A 135 20.08 -6.74 14.40
CA HIS A 135 20.47 -7.68 13.33
C HIS A 135 19.50 -8.86 13.21
N ASP A 136 18.71 -9.11 14.25
CA ASP A 136 17.75 -10.20 14.32
C ASP A 136 16.34 -9.62 14.35
N PHE A 137 15.77 -9.37 13.17
CA PHE A 137 14.34 -9.12 13.04
C PHE A 137 13.70 -10.27 12.28
N THR A 138 12.56 -10.74 12.79
CA THR A 138 11.76 -11.81 12.19
C THR A 138 10.63 -11.23 11.37
N PHE A 139 10.45 -11.75 10.16
CA PHE A 139 9.37 -11.37 9.26
C PHE A 139 8.52 -12.61 8.97
N ASP A 140 7.36 -12.69 9.61
CA ASP A 140 6.42 -13.80 9.45
C ASP A 140 5.31 -13.43 8.47
N ILE A 141 5.31 -14.14 7.33
CA ILE A 141 4.28 -14.07 6.30
C ILE A 141 3.60 -15.41 6.05
N THR A 142 3.66 -16.33 7.01
CA THR A 142 3.13 -17.69 6.87
C THR A 142 1.62 -17.73 6.58
N GLN A 143 0.87 -16.70 7.02
CA GLN A 143 -0.56 -16.51 6.74
C GLN A 143 -0.88 -16.22 5.26
N LEU A 144 0.10 -15.79 4.45
CA LEU A 144 -0.12 -15.37 3.06
C LEU A 144 -0.04 -16.56 2.09
N SER A 145 -0.91 -17.56 2.28
CA SER A 145 -0.90 -18.81 1.50
C SER A 145 -1.14 -18.63 -0.01
N ASN A 146 -1.74 -17.50 -0.43
CA ASN A 146 -1.94 -17.17 -1.84
C ASN A 146 -0.76 -16.41 -2.46
N LEU A 147 0.30 -16.11 -1.70
CA LEU A 147 1.42 -15.30 -2.16
C LEU A 147 2.23 -16.06 -3.22
N LYS A 148 2.25 -15.53 -4.44
CA LYS A 148 2.98 -16.09 -5.58
C LYS A 148 4.30 -15.38 -5.85
N SER A 149 4.39 -14.12 -5.44
CA SER A 149 5.55 -13.28 -5.65
C SER A 149 5.80 -12.41 -4.44
N MET A 150 7.06 -12.36 -4.03
CA MET A 150 7.51 -11.49 -2.95
C MET A 150 8.82 -10.82 -3.34
N LYS A 151 8.89 -9.52 -3.10
CA LYS A 151 10.15 -8.78 -3.11
C LYS A 151 10.21 -7.92 -1.86
N ILE A 152 11.22 -8.16 -1.02
CA ILE A 152 11.53 -7.24 0.08
C ILE A 152 12.94 -6.72 -0.13
N SER A 153 13.10 -5.42 0.04
CA SER A 153 14.40 -4.75 0.12
C SER A 153 14.32 -3.63 1.15
N GLY A 154 15.34 -3.49 1.98
CA GLY A 154 15.37 -2.48 3.04
C GLY A 154 16.55 -2.69 3.98
N VAL A 155 16.71 -1.72 4.88
CA VAL A 155 17.85 -1.68 5.80
C VAL A 155 17.62 -2.72 6.91
N GLY A 156 18.60 -3.58 7.16
CA GLY A 156 18.54 -4.58 8.24
C GLY A 156 18.23 -6.02 7.80
N LEU A 157 17.82 -6.26 6.54
CA LEU A 157 17.76 -7.63 5.98
C LEU A 157 19.18 -8.12 5.66
N THR A 158 19.95 -8.45 6.69
CA THR A 158 21.30 -9.00 6.54
C THR A 158 21.30 -10.52 6.37
N SER A 159 20.19 -11.18 6.73
CA SER A 159 20.00 -12.63 6.61
C SER A 159 18.54 -12.94 6.21
N LEU A 160 18.34 -14.10 5.58
CA LEU A 160 17.02 -14.67 5.27
C LEU A 160 16.55 -15.68 6.34
N GLU A 161 17.39 -16.02 7.31
CA GLU A 161 17.08 -17.03 8.34
C GLU A 161 15.87 -16.65 9.21
N ASN A 162 15.60 -15.36 9.34
CA ASN A 162 14.48 -14.83 10.10
C ASN A 162 13.25 -14.53 9.22
N LEU A 163 13.25 -14.95 7.94
CA LEU A 163 12.09 -14.83 7.04
C LEU A 163 11.29 -16.14 7.04
N GLN A 164 10.08 -16.12 7.59
CA GLN A 164 9.19 -17.27 7.59
C GLN A 164 8.20 -17.19 6.43
N MET A 165 8.38 -18.05 5.44
CA MET A 165 7.55 -18.11 4.23
C MET A 165 6.28 -18.95 4.42
N PRO A 166 5.17 -18.65 3.71
CA PRO A 166 4.03 -19.55 3.61
C PRO A 166 4.51 -20.92 3.11
N LYS A 167 3.94 -21.98 3.67
CA LYS A 167 4.16 -23.33 3.15
C LYS A 167 3.67 -23.37 1.72
N SER A 168 4.56 -23.69 0.78
CA SER A 168 4.15 -23.97 -0.60
C SER A 168 3.21 -25.19 -0.58
N VAL A 169 2.01 -25.02 -1.12
CA VAL A 169 1.04 -26.10 -1.34
C VAL A 169 1.38 -26.81 -2.63
#